data_AF-A0A9W8GCU7-F1
#
_entry.id   AF-A0A9W8GCU7-F1
#
_cell.length_a   1.000
_cell.length_b   1.000
_cell.length_c   1.000
_cell.angle_alpha   90.00
_cell.angle_beta   90.00
_cell.angle_gamma   90.00
#
_symmetry.space_group_name_H-M   'P 1'
#
loop_
_entity.id
_entity.type
_entity.pdbx_description
1 polymer ?
#
loop_
_entity_poly.entity_id
_entity_poly.type
_entity_poly.pdbx_seq_one_letter_code
_entity_poly.pdbx_strand_id
1 'polypeptide(L)'
;MNKLLYLAAATSAFVAAALAATKCTTASAPCSREGYCNSGPSFCMWGLCNVQNSYNSTSCWNAEGCSSQTVTFDSSADAIAINSYTGNPNTNPYVSIFEPNNAVVENGNLVLQMTYDASQKKGFGATVDSSHTIQYGTVTARIKTASIAKGVVSAFIIRNDQLGDEIDFEWVGKEPTQVETNFFYHDELVYTNSVYYPVGGDSSADYHDYTIVWDPDYVTWMIDNKAIRTLKREDTYDSSAKVYKFPAAEGRIGFSIWDGGNSGAKGTEDWAGTPTPWTSNTVYKMYVDSVTVKCTGTDIAPSDSSAGASSSASTDNPDNDNSDSSDSNNDNSNASGSSSDNDTSDTSATSIGASADNTSTGSKTDTGASSGSETDTETSTNTAAGNSSNGGSGSSSTGDSDGESSSTAISSPGKCHVVAVTQVVPV
;
A
#
# COMPACT_ATOMS: atom_id res chain seq x y z
N MET A 1 37.80 -39.01 -7.87
CA MET A 1 38.59 -37.88 -8.39
C MET A 1 37.67 -36.67 -8.45
N ASN A 2 38.01 -35.61 -7.74
CA ASN A 2 37.12 -34.46 -7.55
C ASN A 2 37.02 -33.63 -8.82
N LYS A 3 35.83 -33.13 -9.13
CA LYS A 3 35.66 -31.87 -9.86
C LYS A 3 34.79 -30.96 -9.01
N LEU A 4 35.44 -30.05 -8.29
CA LEU A 4 34.78 -28.86 -7.76
C LEU A 4 34.28 -28.07 -8.98
N LEU A 5 32.98 -27.80 -9.05
CA LEU A 5 32.47 -26.65 -9.78
C LEU A 5 32.24 -25.54 -8.76
N TYR A 6 33.00 -24.46 -8.87
CA TYR A 6 32.79 -23.27 -8.06
C TYR A 6 31.48 -22.62 -8.47
N LEU A 7 30.48 -22.66 -7.60
CA LEU A 7 29.30 -21.82 -7.72
C LEU A 7 29.72 -20.39 -7.33
N ALA A 8 30.01 -19.56 -8.32
CA ALA A 8 30.29 -18.15 -8.09
C ALA A 8 29.00 -17.45 -7.66
N ALA A 9 28.82 -17.28 -6.35
CA ALA A 9 27.75 -16.47 -5.79
C ALA A 9 27.97 -15.00 -6.18
N ALA A 10 27.35 -14.57 -7.29
CA ALA A 10 27.27 -13.18 -7.67
C ALA A 10 26.31 -12.46 -6.73
N THR A 11 26.82 -11.99 -5.60
CA THR A 11 26.09 -11.08 -4.71
C THR A 11 25.91 -9.74 -5.41
N SER A 12 24.80 -9.60 -6.14
CA SER A 12 24.35 -8.33 -6.71
C SER A 12 23.89 -7.41 -5.60
N ALA A 13 24.84 -6.84 -4.86
CA ALA A 13 24.59 -5.77 -3.92
C ALA A 13 24.20 -4.52 -4.73
N PHE A 14 22.90 -4.35 -4.96
CA PHE A 14 22.36 -3.04 -5.30
C PHE A 14 22.65 -2.12 -4.12
N VAL A 15 23.69 -1.29 -4.26
CA VAL A 15 23.89 -0.14 -3.39
C VAL A 15 22.80 0.85 -3.75
N ALA A 16 21.62 0.68 -3.16
CA ALA A 16 20.74 1.80 -2.90
C ALA A 16 21.61 2.81 -2.14
N ALA A 17 21.90 3.94 -2.79
CA ALA A 17 22.56 5.04 -2.13
C ALA A 17 21.57 5.62 -1.13
N ALA A 18 21.53 5.02 0.06
CA ALA A 18 20.76 5.52 1.19
C ALA A 18 21.31 6.92 1.51
N LEU A 19 20.62 7.95 1.01
CA LEU A 19 20.63 9.25 1.63
C LEU A 19 20.23 9.00 3.08
N ALA A 20 21.22 9.05 3.98
CA ALA A 20 20.97 8.88 5.40
C ALA A 20 19.96 9.95 5.80
N ALA A 21 18.72 9.53 6.03
CA ALA A 21 17.60 10.43 6.30
C ALA A 21 18.00 11.34 7.45
N THR A 22 18.15 12.63 7.16
CA THR A 22 18.76 13.54 8.11
C THR A 22 17.77 13.77 9.23
N LYS A 23 18.12 13.32 10.44
CA LYS A 23 17.27 13.49 11.61
C LYS A 23 16.96 14.98 11.81
N CYS A 24 15.68 15.31 11.93
CA CYS A 24 15.25 16.69 12.18
C CYS A 24 15.78 17.17 13.54
N THR A 25 16.35 18.38 13.57
CA THR A 25 17.04 18.91 14.76
C THR A 25 16.35 20.13 15.37
N THR A 26 15.25 20.61 14.78
CA THR A 26 14.53 21.80 15.23
C THR A 26 13.05 21.52 15.48
N ALA A 27 12.51 22.15 16.53
CA ALA A 27 11.07 22.11 16.82
C ALA A 27 10.21 22.87 15.79
N SER A 28 10.81 23.72 14.95
CA SER A 28 10.12 24.48 13.89
C SER A 28 9.85 23.65 12.62
N ALA A 29 10.59 22.56 12.42
CA ALA A 29 10.40 21.60 11.34
C ALA A 29 10.59 20.17 11.90
N PRO A 30 9.68 19.73 12.81
CA PRO A 30 9.94 18.56 13.63
C PRO A 30 9.67 17.22 12.91
N CYS A 31 8.82 17.22 11.88
CA CYS A 31 8.34 16.02 11.20
C CYS A 31 9.25 15.64 10.03
N SER A 32 9.74 14.40 10.02
CA SER A 32 10.57 13.87 8.94
C SER A 32 9.73 13.07 7.94
N ARG A 33 9.86 13.37 6.65
CA ARG A 33 9.32 12.57 5.54
C ARG A 33 10.35 12.55 4.40
N GLU A 34 10.61 11.37 3.85
CA GLU A 34 11.52 11.18 2.69
C GLU A 34 12.92 11.81 2.86
N GLY A 35 13.41 11.93 4.11
CA GLY A 35 14.69 12.55 4.44
C GLY A 35 14.68 14.09 4.57
N TYR A 36 13.52 14.72 4.37
CA TYR A 36 13.29 16.16 4.55
C TYR A 36 12.52 16.45 5.85
N CYS A 37 12.64 17.67 6.36
CA CYS A 37 12.02 18.11 7.62
C CYS A 37 11.05 19.27 7.40
N ASN A 38 9.84 19.19 7.98
CA ASN A 38 8.83 20.24 7.91
C ASN A 38 7.92 20.22 9.16
N SER A 39 6.99 21.17 9.26
CA SER A 39 5.93 21.24 10.27
C SER A 39 4.52 21.20 9.67
N GLY A 40 4.40 21.15 8.33
CA GLY A 40 3.13 21.08 7.63
C GLY A 40 2.43 19.70 7.72
N PRO A 41 1.10 19.66 7.54
CA PRO A 41 0.31 18.42 7.61
C PRO A 41 0.84 17.32 6.66
N SER A 42 1.30 17.71 5.47
CA SER A 42 1.90 16.86 4.44
C SER A 42 3.15 16.08 4.84
N PHE A 43 3.77 16.46 5.95
CA PHE A 43 4.95 15.82 6.55
C PHE A 43 4.64 15.16 7.90
N CYS A 44 3.71 15.72 8.67
CA CYS A 44 3.41 15.26 10.02
C CYS A 44 2.33 14.17 10.09
N MET A 45 1.51 14.02 9.04
CA MET A 45 0.46 12.99 8.97
C MET A 45 1.00 11.59 9.29
N TRP A 46 0.23 10.83 10.06
CA TRP A 46 0.54 9.45 10.42
C TRP A 46 0.74 8.57 9.17
N GLY A 47 1.58 7.53 9.29
CA GLY A 47 2.02 6.69 8.16
C GLY A 47 3.12 7.34 7.33
N LEU A 48 2.92 8.57 6.85
CA LEU A 48 3.92 9.30 6.05
C LEU A 48 5.08 9.89 6.87
N CYS A 49 4.83 10.21 8.15
CA CYS A 49 5.84 10.76 9.04
C CYS A 49 6.71 9.66 9.67
N ASN A 50 8.03 9.78 9.47
CA ASN A 50 9.03 8.88 10.03
C ASN A 50 9.42 9.32 11.45
N VAL A 51 8.93 8.60 12.47
CA VAL A 51 9.17 8.91 13.90
C VAL A 51 10.65 8.86 14.27
N GLN A 52 11.42 7.91 13.72
CA GLN A 52 12.84 7.71 14.06
C GLN A 52 13.71 8.91 13.66
N ASN A 53 13.45 9.45 12.46
CA ASN A 53 14.16 10.58 11.87
C ASN A 53 13.52 11.94 12.21
N SER A 54 12.39 11.96 12.89
CA SER A 54 11.78 13.19 13.40
C SER A 54 12.52 13.73 14.63
N TYR A 55 12.21 14.98 15.00
CA TYR A 55 12.88 15.72 16.08
C TYR A 55 12.77 15.00 17.44
N ASN A 56 11.59 14.49 17.76
CA ASN A 56 11.31 13.67 18.93
C ASN A 56 10.18 12.65 18.63
N SER A 57 9.88 11.79 19.59
CA SER A 57 8.86 10.73 19.46
C SER A 57 7.42 11.24 19.34
N THR A 58 7.16 12.54 19.56
CA THR A 58 5.83 13.17 19.49
C THR A 58 5.75 14.20 18.37
N SER A 59 6.66 14.13 17.39
CA SER A 59 6.72 15.06 16.26
C SER A 59 5.71 14.71 15.17
N CYS A 60 5.62 13.42 14.84
CA CYS A 60 4.57 12.90 13.99
C CYS A 60 3.21 12.97 14.70
N TRP A 61 2.15 13.18 13.93
CA TRP A 61 0.79 13.14 14.43
C TRP A 61 0.38 11.70 14.76
N ASN A 62 -0.57 11.57 15.68
CA ASN A 62 -1.19 10.29 15.99
C ASN A 62 -2.07 9.83 14.81
N ALA A 63 -2.41 8.55 14.79
CA ALA A 63 -3.48 8.06 13.95
C ALA A 63 -4.82 8.70 14.39
N GLU A 64 -5.63 9.14 13.42
CA GLU A 64 -6.95 9.74 13.65
C GLU A 64 -8.05 8.69 13.92
N GLY A 65 -7.66 7.41 13.96
CA GLY A 65 -8.56 6.28 14.20
C GLY A 65 -9.53 6.01 13.06
N CYS A 66 -10.33 4.95 13.24
CA CYS A 66 -11.36 4.55 12.29
C CYS A 66 -12.63 5.41 12.42
N SER A 67 -13.16 5.84 11.28
CA SER A 67 -14.45 6.53 11.16
C SER A 67 -15.35 5.75 10.20
N SER A 68 -16.53 5.33 10.69
CA SER A 68 -17.51 4.59 9.88
C SER A 68 -18.26 5.55 8.97
N GLN A 69 -18.03 5.45 7.68
CA GLN A 69 -18.51 6.43 6.69
C GLN A 69 -18.69 5.79 5.31
N THR A 70 -19.39 6.50 4.42
CA THR A 70 -19.39 6.21 2.98
C THR A 70 -19.01 7.48 2.24
N VAL A 71 -17.99 7.39 1.41
CA VAL A 71 -17.53 8.48 0.53
C VAL A 71 -17.91 8.11 -0.90
N THR A 72 -18.60 9.00 -1.59
CA THR A 72 -19.10 8.85 -2.98
C THR A 72 -18.39 9.76 -3.99
N PHE A 73 -17.37 10.51 -3.54
CA PHE A 73 -16.57 11.42 -4.38
C PHE A 73 -17.44 12.40 -5.21
N ASP A 74 -18.48 12.94 -4.58
CA ASP A 74 -19.35 13.98 -5.16
C ASP A 74 -18.72 15.38 -5.04
N SER A 75 -17.71 15.55 -4.17
CA SER A 75 -17.04 16.82 -3.89
C SER A 75 -15.55 16.75 -4.17
N SER A 76 -15.00 17.81 -4.77
CA SER A 76 -13.54 17.95 -4.95
C SER A 76 -12.75 18.11 -3.63
N ALA A 77 -13.45 18.17 -2.49
CA ALA A 77 -12.82 18.10 -1.17
C ALA A 77 -12.61 16.65 -0.68
N ASP A 78 -13.33 15.68 -1.26
CA ASP A 78 -13.34 14.28 -0.81
C ASP A 78 -11.99 13.60 -1.04
N ALA A 79 -11.28 13.98 -2.11
CA ALA A 79 -9.87 13.65 -2.33
C ALA A 79 -9.09 14.87 -2.82
N ILE A 80 -8.01 15.23 -2.12
CA ILE A 80 -7.18 16.40 -2.41
C ILE A 80 -5.68 16.04 -2.52
N ALA A 81 -4.86 16.93 -3.10
CA ALA A 81 -3.41 16.76 -3.07
C ALA A 81 -2.86 16.93 -1.64
N ILE A 82 -1.83 16.15 -1.28
CA ILE A 82 -1.17 16.20 0.04
C ILE A 82 -0.67 17.60 0.41
N ASN A 83 -0.27 18.41 -0.57
CA ASN A 83 0.15 19.81 -0.37
C ASN A 83 -0.98 20.74 0.12
N SER A 84 -2.24 20.32 -0.05
CA SER A 84 -3.46 21.08 0.28
C SER A 84 -4.14 20.55 1.54
N TYR A 85 -3.67 19.41 2.08
CA TYR A 85 -4.22 18.84 3.30
C TYR A 85 -3.92 19.74 4.50
N THR A 86 -4.97 20.08 5.25
CA THR A 86 -4.90 20.99 6.40
C THR A 86 -4.84 20.26 7.75
N GLY A 87 -4.96 18.92 7.74
CA GLY A 87 -4.95 18.09 8.94
C GLY A 87 -6.33 17.76 9.53
N ASN A 88 -7.41 17.95 8.78
CA ASN A 88 -8.74 17.52 9.20
C ASN A 88 -9.23 16.33 8.33
N PRO A 89 -9.26 15.10 8.87
CA PRO A 89 -9.64 13.92 8.10
C PRO A 89 -11.14 13.87 7.78
N ASN A 90 -11.98 14.60 8.52
CA ASN A 90 -13.44 14.63 8.31
C ASN A 90 -13.85 15.53 7.13
N THR A 91 -13.02 16.51 6.76
CA THR A 91 -13.27 17.38 5.60
C THR A 91 -12.52 16.96 4.35
N ASN A 92 -11.49 16.13 4.51
CA ASN A 92 -10.65 15.60 3.46
C ASN A 92 -10.38 14.11 3.75
N PRO A 93 -11.36 13.22 3.50
CA PRO A 93 -11.26 11.81 3.86
C PRO A 93 -10.19 11.05 3.08
N TYR A 94 -9.81 11.53 1.88
CA TYR A 94 -8.71 10.98 1.09
C TYR A 94 -7.69 12.03 0.64
N VAL A 95 -6.44 11.61 0.48
CA VAL A 95 -5.32 12.47 0.11
C VAL A 95 -4.37 11.77 -0.87
N SER A 96 -4.13 12.41 -2.02
CA SER A 96 -3.14 11.99 -3.02
C SER A 96 -1.73 12.34 -2.55
N ILE A 97 -0.89 11.32 -2.34
CA ILE A 97 0.39 11.47 -1.60
C ILE A 97 1.60 11.86 -2.47
N PHE A 98 1.44 11.89 -3.79
CA PHE A 98 2.51 12.20 -4.75
C PHE A 98 2.38 13.60 -5.38
N GLU A 99 3.54 14.13 -5.81
CA GLU A 99 3.64 15.31 -6.66
C GLU A 99 4.46 14.96 -7.91
N PRO A 100 3.98 15.28 -9.14
CA PRO A 100 2.71 15.93 -9.44
C PRO A 100 1.49 15.08 -9.06
N ASN A 101 0.44 15.74 -8.56
CA ASN A 101 -0.82 15.06 -8.27
C ASN A 101 -1.51 14.58 -9.57
N ASN A 102 -1.61 13.25 -9.71
CA ASN A 102 -2.30 12.59 -10.82
C ASN A 102 -3.70 12.02 -10.43
N ALA A 103 -4.22 12.35 -9.24
CA ALA A 103 -5.57 11.98 -8.80
C ALA A 103 -6.53 13.20 -8.82
N VAL A 104 -7.79 12.96 -9.18
CA VAL A 104 -8.84 13.98 -9.24
C VAL A 104 -10.20 13.39 -8.91
N VAL A 105 -11.07 14.17 -8.27
CA VAL A 105 -12.49 13.84 -8.17
C VAL A 105 -13.21 14.38 -9.41
N GLU A 106 -13.82 13.49 -10.20
CA GLU A 106 -14.50 13.84 -11.44
C GLU A 106 -15.73 12.94 -11.65
N ASN A 107 -16.91 13.52 -11.90
CA ASN A 107 -18.16 12.80 -12.21
C ASN A 107 -18.58 11.75 -11.15
N GLY A 108 -18.51 12.08 -9.86
CA GLY A 108 -18.89 11.17 -8.77
C GLY A 108 -17.90 10.01 -8.57
N ASN A 109 -16.63 10.20 -8.94
CA ASN A 109 -15.59 9.18 -8.88
C ASN A 109 -14.27 9.82 -8.46
N LEU A 110 -13.50 9.11 -7.63
CA LEU A 110 -12.08 9.31 -7.49
C LEU A 110 -11.38 8.64 -8.69
N VAL A 111 -10.70 9.44 -9.50
CA VAL A 111 -10.01 9.02 -10.73
C VAL A 111 -8.51 9.12 -10.52
N LEU A 112 -7.82 7.98 -10.51
CA LEU A 112 -6.36 7.90 -10.44
C LEU A 112 -5.80 7.72 -11.85
N GLN A 113 -4.88 8.58 -12.25
CA GLN A 113 -4.33 8.60 -13.61
C GLN A 113 -2.87 8.15 -13.62
N MET A 114 -2.47 7.46 -14.69
CA MET A 114 -1.06 7.18 -14.98
C MET A 114 -0.69 7.74 -16.35
N THR A 115 0.30 8.62 -16.36
CA THR A 115 0.79 9.36 -17.54
C THR A 115 2.26 9.04 -17.80
N TYR A 116 2.71 9.08 -19.05
CA TYR A 116 4.12 8.79 -19.37
C TYR A 116 5.05 9.93 -18.97
N ASP A 117 6.00 9.68 -18.06
CA ASP A 117 7.11 10.58 -17.78
C ASP A 117 8.26 10.31 -18.77
N ALA A 118 8.40 11.18 -19.77
CA ALA A 118 9.44 11.06 -20.79
C ALA A 118 10.87 11.24 -20.26
N SER A 119 11.06 11.85 -19.08
CA SER A 119 12.37 12.01 -18.45
C SER A 119 12.81 10.72 -17.74
N GLN A 120 11.88 10.03 -17.08
CA GLN A 120 12.11 8.75 -16.40
C GLN A 120 11.93 7.52 -17.32
N LYS A 121 11.26 7.70 -18.46
CA LYS A 121 10.90 6.64 -19.44
C LYS A 121 10.01 5.54 -18.87
N LYS A 122 9.10 5.91 -17.96
CA LYS A 122 8.09 5.05 -17.33
C LYS A 122 6.81 5.85 -17.07
N GLY A 123 5.72 5.16 -16.75
CA GLY A 123 4.52 5.78 -16.20
C GLY A 123 4.78 6.43 -14.83
N PHE A 124 4.23 7.62 -14.64
CA PHE A 124 4.05 8.26 -13.36
C PHE A 124 2.58 8.11 -12.96
N GLY A 125 2.34 7.37 -11.88
CA GLY A 125 1.02 7.00 -11.39
C GLY A 125 0.44 7.95 -10.36
N ALA A 126 -0.46 7.41 -9.53
CA ALA A 126 -0.99 8.06 -8.35
C ALA A 126 -1.19 7.03 -7.23
N THR A 127 -1.02 7.47 -5.98
CA THR A 127 -1.48 6.76 -4.78
C THR A 127 -2.31 7.75 -3.97
N VAL A 128 -3.47 7.29 -3.49
CA VAL A 128 -4.43 8.08 -2.72
C VAL A 128 -4.80 7.29 -1.48
N ASP A 129 -4.47 7.85 -0.31
CA ASP A 129 -4.67 7.20 0.98
C ASP A 129 -5.82 7.86 1.75
N SER A 130 -6.48 7.09 2.62
CA SER A 130 -7.42 7.64 3.60
C SER A 130 -6.70 8.45 4.68
N SER A 131 -7.32 9.56 5.08
CA SER A 131 -6.84 10.41 6.19
C SER A 131 -7.17 9.81 7.56
N HIS A 132 -8.30 9.09 7.66
CA HIS A 132 -8.58 8.18 8.76
C HIS A 132 -7.84 6.86 8.57
N THR A 133 -7.43 6.25 9.67
CA THR A 133 -6.86 4.91 9.72
C THR A 133 -7.96 3.86 9.93
N ILE A 134 -7.58 2.58 9.92
CA ILE A 134 -8.44 1.47 10.31
C ILE A 134 -7.61 0.41 11.03
N GLN A 135 -8.16 -0.13 12.13
CA GLN A 135 -7.68 -1.36 12.76
C GLN A 135 -8.89 -2.26 12.98
N TYR A 136 -9.05 -3.27 12.13
CA TYR A 136 -10.25 -4.11 12.00
C TYR A 136 -11.52 -3.35 11.55
N GLY A 137 -12.40 -4.07 10.87
CA GLY A 137 -13.60 -3.51 10.25
C GLY A 137 -13.98 -4.21 8.96
N THR A 138 -14.79 -3.53 8.16
CA THR A 138 -15.11 -3.89 6.79
C THR A 138 -14.93 -2.67 5.90
N VAL A 139 -14.09 -2.81 4.87
CA VAL A 139 -13.89 -1.79 3.83
C VAL A 139 -14.41 -2.37 2.52
N THR A 140 -15.44 -1.76 1.94
CA THR A 140 -15.93 -2.08 0.59
C THR A 140 -15.65 -0.91 -0.32
N ALA A 141 -14.89 -1.14 -1.39
CA ALA A 141 -14.59 -0.15 -2.41
C ALA A 141 -15.19 -0.60 -3.75
N ARG A 142 -15.95 0.29 -4.39
CA ARG A 142 -16.54 0.05 -5.71
C ARG A 142 -15.58 0.54 -6.79
N ILE A 143 -14.90 -0.40 -7.45
CA ILE A 143 -13.73 -0.13 -8.29
C ILE A 143 -13.96 -0.64 -9.72
N LYS A 144 -13.47 0.14 -10.68
CA LYS A 144 -13.18 -0.30 -12.06
C LYS A 144 -11.70 -0.05 -12.34
N THR A 145 -11.00 -1.09 -12.75
CA THR A 145 -9.53 -1.12 -12.85
C THR A 145 -9.05 -0.41 -14.12
N ALA A 146 -7.74 -0.12 -14.18
CA ALA A 146 -7.24 0.88 -15.10
C ALA A 146 -7.21 0.51 -16.59
N SER A 147 -6.98 -0.77 -16.92
CA SER A 147 -6.68 -1.20 -18.30
C SER A 147 -6.58 -2.72 -18.46
N ILE A 148 -6.74 -3.17 -19.71
CA ILE A 148 -6.28 -4.50 -20.20
C ILE A 148 -4.81 -4.47 -20.73
N ALA A 149 -4.09 -3.37 -20.50
CA ALA A 149 -2.70 -3.25 -20.90
C ALA A 149 -1.77 -3.95 -19.90
N LYS A 150 -0.89 -4.82 -20.40
CA LYS A 150 0.22 -5.36 -19.60
C LYS A 150 1.06 -4.24 -18.98
N GLY A 151 1.58 -4.49 -17.79
CA GLY A 151 2.44 -3.56 -17.06
C GLY A 151 1.70 -2.46 -16.32
N VAL A 152 0.42 -2.20 -16.64
CA VAL A 152 -0.46 -1.35 -15.85
C VAL A 152 -0.98 -2.16 -14.66
N VAL A 153 -0.74 -1.65 -13.45
CA VAL A 153 -1.26 -2.22 -12.21
C VAL A 153 -2.26 -1.25 -11.59
N SER A 154 -3.37 -1.78 -11.08
CA SER A 154 -4.26 -1.10 -10.13
C SER A 154 -4.19 -1.82 -8.79
N ALA A 155 -4.33 -1.11 -7.67
CA ALA A 155 -4.35 -1.74 -6.34
C ALA A 155 -5.33 -1.07 -5.37
N PHE A 156 -5.86 -1.87 -4.44
CA PHE A 156 -6.62 -1.45 -3.26
C PHE A 156 -6.00 -2.16 -2.05
N ILE A 157 -5.44 -1.38 -1.13
CA ILE A 157 -4.54 -1.84 -0.09
C ILE A 157 -5.00 -1.28 1.28
N ILE A 158 -4.85 -2.05 2.35
CA ILE A 158 -4.81 -1.54 3.73
C ILE A 158 -3.38 -1.74 4.23
N ARG A 159 -2.63 -0.66 4.49
CA ARG A 159 -1.20 -0.72 4.86
C ARG A 159 -0.85 0.07 6.11
N ASN A 160 0.02 -0.48 6.96
CA ASN A 160 0.79 0.28 7.94
C ASN A 160 2.21 0.56 7.40
N ASP A 161 2.48 1.78 6.96
CA ASP A 161 3.77 2.19 6.37
C ASP A 161 4.96 2.20 7.37
N GLN A 162 4.69 2.11 8.68
CA GLN A 162 5.73 2.15 9.73
C GLN A 162 6.17 0.76 10.19
N LEU A 163 5.26 -0.22 10.14
CA LEU A 163 5.50 -1.59 10.58
C LEU A 163 5.63 -2.58 9.42
N GLY A 164 4.96 -2.33 8.28
CA GLY A 164 4.99 -3.21 7.11
C GLY A 164 3.86 -4.25 7.07
N ASP A 165 2.80 -4.09 7.87
CA ASP A 165 1.60 -4.90 7.75
C ASP A 165 0.75 -4.43 6.56
N GLU A 166 0.28 -5.36 5.75
CA GLU A 166 -0.43 -5.07 4.49
C GLU A 166 -1.49 -6.15 4.17
N ILE A 167 -2.63 -5.71 3.63
CA ILE A 167 -3.70 -6.55 3.08
C ILE A 167 -4.14 -5.93 1.76
N ASP A 168 -4.10 -6.67 0.65
CA ASP A 168 -4.28 -6.08 -0.68
C ASP A 168 -5.23 -6.86 -1.61
N PHE A 169 -5.72 -6.12 -2.60
CA PHE A 169 -6.13 -6.60 -3.90
C PHE A 169 -5.26 -5.91 -4.97
N GLU A 170 -4.68 -6.66 -5.89
CA GLU A 170 -3.97 -6.12 -7.05
C GLU A 170 -4.52 -6.66 -8.38
N TRP A 171 -4.62 -5.80 -9.39
CA TRP A 171 -5.02 -6.15 -10.75
C TRP A 171 -3.93 -5.78 -11.73
N VAL A 172 -3.36 -6.79 -12.38
CA VAL A 172 -2.44 -6.62 -13.50
C VAL A 172 -3.23 -6.61 -14.80
N GLY A 173 -3.15 -5.53 -15.58
CA GLY A 173 -3.92 -5.40 -16.82
C GLY A 173 -3.67 -6.48 -17.87
N LYS A 174 -2.58 -7.26 -17.76
CA LYS A 174 -2.33 -8.42 -18.63
C LYS A 174 -3.32 -9.58 -18.39
N GLU A 175 -3.91 -9.68 -17.19
CA GLU A 175 -4.87 -10.73 -16.78
C GLU A 175 -6.19 -10.08 -16.29
N PRO A 176 -6.92 -9.30 -17.10
CA PRO A 176 -7.98 -8.41 -16.63
C PRO A 176 -9.23 -9.11 -16.06
N THR A 177 -9.29 -10.44 -16.14
CA THR A 177 -10.38 -11.27 -15.60
C THR A 177 -10.09 -11.87 -14.23
N GLN A 178 -8.93 -11.58 -13.66
CA GLN A 178 -8.48 -12.06 -12.36
C GLN A 178 -8.06 -10.90 -11.46
N VAL A 179 -8.08 -11.16 -10.16
CA VAL A 179 -7.50 -10.31 -9.13
C VAL A 179 -6.53 -11.14 -8.29
N GLU A 180 -5.38 -10.56 -7.97
CA GLU A 180 -4.48 -11.09 -6.97
C GLU A 180 -4.92 -10.63 -5.58
N THR A 181 -4.82 -11.52 -4.60
CA THR A 181 -4.93 -11.18 -3.18
C THR A 181 -3.63 -11.57 -2.51
N ASN A 182 -3.07 -10.71 -1.68
CA ASN A 182 -1.87 -10.97 -0.93
C ASN A 182 -1.96 -10.32 0.47
N PHE A 183 -0.97 -10.62 1.32
CA PHE A 183 -0.82 -10.00 2.63
C PHE A 183 0.64 -10.08 3.08
N PHE A 184 1.07 -9.04 3.81
CA PHE A 184 2.39 -8.96 4.41
C PHE A 184 2.28 -8.76 5.91
N TYR A 185 3.19 -9.41 6.65
CA TYR A 185 3.43 -9.14 8.06
C TYR A 185 4.83 -8.55 8.18
N HIS A 186 4.93 -7.33 8.67
CA HIS A 186 6.17 -6.56 8.79
C HIS A 186 7.12 -6.58 7.55
N ASP A 187 6.59 -6.27 6.37
CA ASP A 187 7.29 -6.26 5.06
C ASP A 187 7.96 -7.62 4.71
N GLU A 188 7.58 -8.74 5.36
CA GLU A 188 8.17 -10.05 5.10
C GLU A 188 7.72 -10.63 3.74
N LEU A 189 8.66 -10.75 2.81
CA LEU A 189 8.40 -11.25 1.45
C LEU A 189 8.18 -12.76 1.43
N VAL A 190 6.91 -13.16 1.30
CA VAL A 190 6.48 -14.56 1.23
C VAL A 190 5.73 -14.79 -0.09
N TYR A 191 6.46 -15.15 -1.15
CA TYR A 191 5.94 -15.36 -2.52
C TYR A 191 4.85 -16.44 -2.65
N THR A 192 4.51 -17.17 -1.58
CA THR A 192 3.39 -18.13 -1.54
C THR A 192 2.10 -17.55 -0.96
N ASN A 193 2.10 -16.29 -0.50
CA ASN A 193 0.91 -15.63 0.03
C ASN A 193 -0.02 -15.10 -1.07
N SER A 194 0.52 -14.80 -2.25
CA SER A 194 -0.23 -14.42 -3.46
C SER A 194 -1.19 -15.51 -3.92
N VAL A 195 -2.48 -15.18 -4.08
CA VAL A 195 -3.49 -16.09 -4.65
C VAL A 195 -4.43 -15.34 -5.59
N TYR A 196 -4.58 -15.88 -6.81
CA TYR A 196 -5.44 -15.32 -7.86
C TYR A 196 -6.86 -15.87 -7.81
N TYR A 197 -7.85 -14.99 -8.04
CA TYR A 197 -9.27 -15.34 -8.12
C TYR A 197 -9.94 -14.71 -9.33
N PRO A 198 -10.93 -15.38 -9.96
CA PRO A 198 -11.67 -14.82 -11.08
C PRO A 198 -12.61 -13.71 -10.61
N VAL A 199 -12.60 -12.56 -11.30
CA VAL A 199 -13.54 -11.45 -11.09
C VAL A 199 -14.91 -11.77 -11.72
N GLY A 200 -14.93 -12.56 -12.80
CA GLY A 200 -16.14 -12.95 -13.54
C GLY A 200 -16.40 -12.15 -14.81
N GLY A 201 -15.59 -11.12 -15.07
CA GLY A 201 -15.58 -10.29 -16.28
C GLY A 201 -14.27 -9.53 -16.41
N ASP A 202 -14.16 -8.65 -17.40
CA ASP A 202 -13.05 -7.70 -17.52
C ASP A 202 -13.22 -6.60 -16.46
N SER A 203 -12.33 -6.60 -15.46
CA SER A 203 -12.37 -5.67 -14.33
C SER A 203 -12.15 -4.19 -14.70
N SER A 204 -11.73 -3.91 -15.93
CA SER A 204 -11.59 -2.55 -16.49
C SER A 204 -12.81 -2.10 -17.30
N ALA A 205 -13.72 -3.02 -17.65
CA ALA A 205 -14.95 -2.72 -18.37
C ALA A 205 -16.07 -2.25 -17.42
N ASP A 206 -16.25 -2.94 -16.28
CA ASP A 206 -17.35 -2.74 -15.33
C ASP A 206 -16.86 -2.52 -13.90
N TYR A 207 -17.73 -1.97 -13.05
CA TYR A 207 -17.46 -1.75 -11.62
C TYR A 207 -17.90 -2.94 -10.77
N HIS A 208 -16.98 -3.44 -9.95
CA HIS A 208 -17.21 -4.49 -8.95
C HIS A 208 -17.03 -3.95 -7.53
N ASP A 209 -17.73 -4.56 -6.57
CA ASP A 209 -17.58 -4.24 -5.15
C ASP A 209 -16.52 -5.17 -4.54
N TYR A 210 -15.35 -4.62 -4.22
CA TYR A 210 -14.26 -5.36 -3.57
C TYR A 210 -14.27 -5.07 -2.08
N THR A 211 -14.37 -6.12 -1.27
CA THR A 211 -14.49 -5.98 0.19
C THR A 211 -13.36 -6.70 0.91
N ILE A 212 -12.73 -6.00 1.84
CA ILE A 212 -11.88 -6.58 2.89
C ILE A 212 -12.67 -6.57 4.19
N VAL A 213 -12.98 -7.74 4.73
CA VAL A 213 -13.43 -7.92 6.12
C VAL A 213 -12.20 -8.30 6.93
N TRP A 214 -11.81 -7.47 7.89
CA TRP A 214 -10.63 -7.66 8.73
C TRP A 214 -11.03 -7.69 10.19
N ASP A 215 -10.63 -8.76 10.86
CA ASP A 215 -10.96 -9.12 12.23
C ASP A 215 -9.67 -9.58 12.94
N PRO A 216 -9.56 -9.49 14.27
CA PRO A 216 -8.40 -10.00 15.01
C PRO A 216 -8.03 -11.46 14.69
N ASP A 217 -8.99 -12.30 14.31
CA ASP A 217 -8.75 -13.73 14.03
C ASP A 217 -8.76 -14.08 12.53
N TYR A 218 -9.19 -13.20 11.62
CA TYR A 218 -9.22 -13.49 10.18
C TYR A 218 -9.27 -12.25 9.27
N VAL A 219 -8.83 -12.44 8.02
CA VAL A 219 -9.10 -11.54 6.89
C VAL A 219 -9.91 -12.29 5.85
N THR A 220 -11.00 -11.72 5.35
CA THR A 220 -11.76 -12.25 4.21
C THR A 220 -11.85 -11.24 3.09
N TRP A 221 -11.43 -11.65 1.90
CA TRP A 221 -11.57 -10.90 0.65
C TRP A 221 -12.86 -11.35 -0.04
N MET A 222 -13.63 -10.39 -0.57
CA MET A 222 -14.87 -10.64 -1.27
C MET A 222 -14.95 -9.83 -2.57
N ILE A 223 -15.64 -10.38 -3.57
CA ILE A 223 -16.04 -9.69 -4.81
C ILE A 223 -17.56 -9.79 -4.91
N ASP A 224 -18.26 -8.67 -5.13
CA ASP A 224 -19.72 -8.58 -5.30
C ASP A 224 -20.49 -9.35 -4.22
N ASN A 225 -20.11 -9.12 -2.95
CA ASN A 225 -20.65 -9.76 -1.75
C ASN A 225 -20.44 -11.29 -1.66
N LYS A 226 -19.53 -11.87 -2.44
CA LYS A 226 -19.11 -13.29 -2.32
C LYS A 226 -17.68 -13.38 -1.80
N ALA A 227 -17.48 -14.07 -0.69
CA ALA A 227 -16.15 -14.39 -0.19
C ALA A 227 -15.39 -15.27 -1.20
N ILE A 228 -14.17 -14.85 -1.54
CA ILE A 228 -13.26 -15.58 -2.43
C ILE A 228 -12.09 -16.22 -1.67
N ARG A 229 -11.61 -15.56 -0.62
CA ARG A 229 -10.48 -16.00 0.23
C ARG A 229 -10.76 -15.65 1.68
N THR A 230 -10.43 -16.56 2.59
CA THR A 230 -10.27 -16.26 4.02
C THR A 230 -8.89 -16.72 4.47
N LEU A 231 -8.12 -15.79 5.05
CA LEU A 231 -6.91 -16.08 5.81
C LEU A 231 -7.30 -16.08 7.28
N LYS A 232 -7.03 -17.17 8.01
CA LYS A 232 -7.16 -17.14 9.47
C LYS A 232 -5.82 -16.83 10.10
N ARG A 233 -5.86 -16.17 11.26
CA ARG A 233 -4.69 -15.94 12.09
C ARG A 233 -4.02 -17.22 12.57
N GLU A 234 -4.79 -18.29 12.83
CA GLU A 234 -4.22 -19.59 13.22
C GLU A 234 -3.30 -20.20 12.13
N ASP A 235 -3.60 -19.95 10.86
CA ASP A 235 -2.86 -20.50 9.72
C ASP A 235 -1.51 -19.79 9.49
N THR A 236 -1.26 -18.63 10.13
CA THR A 236 -0.01 -17.86 9.99
C THR A 236 0.99 -18.09 11.12
N TYR A 237 0.82 -19.14 11.93
CA TYR A 237 1.72 -19.42 13.05
C TYR A 237 3.11 -19.89 12.59
N ASP A 238 4.13 -19.06 12.79
CA ASP A 238 5.53 -19.44 12.61
C ASP A 238 6.03 -20.15 13.88
N SER A 239 6.23 -21.46 13.81
CA SER A 239 6.70 -22.27 14.93
C SER A 239 8.12 -21.95 15.42
N SER A 240 8.95 -21.34 14.56
CA SER A 240 10.35 -21.02 14.85
C SER A 240 10.44 -19.69 15.60
N ALA A 241 9.72 -18.67 15.12
CA ALA A 241 9.62 -17.36 15.75
C ALA A 241 8.61 -17.31 16.91
N LYS A 242 7.67 -18.28 16.97
CA LYS A 242 6.57 -18.37 17.95
C LYS A 242 5.62 -17.17 17.90
N VAL A 243 5.40 -16.64 16.71
CA VAL A 243 4.48 -15.53 16.43
C VAL A 243 3.50 -15.92 15.35
N TYR A 244 2.34 -15.26 15.33
CA TYR A 244 1.41 -15.32 14.22
C TYR A 244 1.78 -14.20 13.24
N LYS A 245 2.20 -14.55 12.02
CA LYS A 245 2.56 -13.61 10.96
C LYS A 245 1.28 -13.11 10.26
N PHE A 246 0.44 -12.42 11.02
CA PHE A 246 -0.88 -11.97 10.61
C PHE A 246 -0.95 -10.44 10.67
N PRO A 247 -1.47 -9.75 9.63
CA PRO A 247 -1.60 -8.30 9.64
C PRO A 247 -2.56 -7.86 10.76
N ALA A 248 -2.02 -7.11 11.74
CA ALA A 248 -2.73 -6.72 12.95
C ALA A 248 -2.51 -5.25 13.33
N ALA A 249 -1.53 -4.57 12.72
CA ALA A 249 -1.27 -3.16 12.96
C ALA A 249 -2.27 -2.26 12.21
N GLU A 250 -2.79 -1.23 12.91
CA GLU A 250 -3.60 -0.15 12.33
C GLU A 250 -2.96 0.40 11.04
N GLY A 251 -3.74 0.63 9.98
CA GLY A 251 -3.26 1.07 8.67
C GLY A 251 -4.14 2.11 8.00
N ARG A 252 -3.76 2.57 6.80
CA ARG A 252 -4.57 3.45 5.94
C ARG A 252 -5.08 2.67 4.72
N ILE A 253 -6.24 3.08 4.21
CA ILE A 253 -6.86 2.54 2.99
C ILE A 253 -6.26 3.30 1.80
N GLY A 254 -5.45 2.62 1.00
CA GLY A 254 -4.80 3.17 -0.19
C GLY A 254 -5.42 2.63 -1.48
N PHE A 255 -5.51 3.49 -2.48
CA PHE A 255 -5.74 3.13 -3.89
C PHE A 255 -4.55 3.58 -4.72
N SER A 256 -4.10 2.77 -5.67
CA SER A 256 -2.99 3.16 -6.55
C SER A 256 -3.14 2.68 -7.99
N ILE A 257 -2.47 3.41 -8.89
CA ILE A 257 -2.22 3.00 -10.27
C ILE A 257 -0.72 3.19 -10.54
N TRP A 258 -0.04 2.18 -11.08
CA TRP A 258 1.41 2.23 -11.28
C TRP A 258 1.93 1.37 -12.45
N ASP A 259 3.16 1.68 -12.89
CA ASP A 259 3.82 1.08 -14.04
C ASP A 259 4.76 -0.04 -13.57
N GLY A 260 4.19 -1.24 -13.39
CA GLY A 260 4.96 -2.44 -13.03
C GLY A 260 5.82 -2.95 -14.20
N GLY A 261 5.35 -2.76 -15.44
CA GLY A 261 6.05 -3.18 -16.66
C GLY A 261 7.34 -2.41 -16.95
N ASN A 262 7.56 -1.27 -16.30
CA ASN A 262 8.77 -0.47 -16.34
C ASN A 262 9.28 -0.09 -14.92
N SER A 263 9.05 -0.98 -13.95
CA SER A 263 9.46 -0.80 -12.55
C SER A 263 10.98 -0.86 -12.32
N GLY A 264 11.74 -1.49 -13.22
CA GLY A 264 13.19 -1.73 -13.08
C GLY A 264 13.54 -2.96 -12.24
N ALA A 265 12.55 -3.65 -11.67
CA ALA A 265 12.72 -4.90 -10.93
C ALA A 265 12.25 -6.08 -11.78
N LYS A 266 13.18 -6.98 -12.14
CA LYS A 266 12.93 -8.09 -13.09
C LYS A 266 11.72 -8.96 -12.72
N GLY A 267 11.53 -9.27 -11.43
CA GLY A 267 10.39 -10.06 -10.94
C GLY A 267 9.06 -9.35 -11.16
N THR A 268 8.98 -8.10 -10.69
CA THR A 268 7.83 -7.21 -10.88
C THR A 268 7.52 -6.94 -12.36
N GLU A 269 8.53 -6.81 -13.23
CA GLU A 269 8.36 -6.65 -14.68
C GLU A 269 7.83 -7.93 -15.37
N ASP A 270 8.21 -9.11 -14.90
CA ASP A 270 7.68 -10.40 -15.38
C ASP A 270 6.23 -10.63 -14.87
N TRP A 271 5.97 -10.27 -13.61
CA TRP A 271 4.66 -10.33 -12.97
C TRP A 271 3.66 -9.35 -13.60
N ALA A 272 4.00 -8.07 -13.73
CA ALA A 272 3.12 -7.07 -14.36
C ALA A 272 3.06 -7.24 -15.89
N GLY A 273 4.14 -7.75 -16.49
CA GLY A 273 4.31 -7.90 -17.94
C GLY A 273 4.91 -6.64 -18.57
N THR A 274 6.10 -6.78 -19.16
CA THR A 274 6.91 -5.67 -19.69
C THR A 274 6.98 -5.62 -21.24
N PRO A 275 7.21 -4.45 -21.87
CA PRO A 275 7.05 -3.11 -21.31
C PRO A 275 5.58 -2.71 -21.25
N THR A 276 5.25 -1.73 -20.42
CA THR A 276 3.94 -1.08 -20.44
C THR A 276 3.77 -0.35 -21.78
N PRO A 277 2.66 -0.53 -22.51
CA PRO A 277 2.49 0.13 -23.80
C PRO A 277 2.21 1.62 -23.62
N TRP A 278 2.94 2.46 -24.35
CA TRP A 278 2.82 3.92 -24.27
C TRP A 278 2.78 4.54 -25.68
N THR A 279 1.86 5.49 -25.87
CA THR A 279 1.82 6.43 -27.01
C THR A 279 1.73 7.86 -26.47
N SER A 280 1.94 8.87 -27.33
CA SER A 280 2.00 10.29 -26.91
C SER A 280 0.77 10.79 -26.14
N ASN A 281 -0.38 10.13 -26.32
CA ASN A 281 -1.67 10.54 -25.74
C ASN A 281 -2.22 9.48 -24.75
N THR A 282 -1.40 8.52 -24.32
CA THR A 282 -1.85 7.45 -23.43
C THR A 282 -1.98 7.95 -22.00
N VAL A 283 -3.17 7.77 -21.42
CA VAL A 283 -3.45 7.96 -20.00
C VAL A 283 -4.26 6.76 -19.55
N TYR A 284 -3.73 5.99 -18.60
CA TYR A 284 -4.48 4.92 -17.94
C TYR A 284 -5.23 5.49 -16.74
N LYS A 285 -6.44 4.98 -16.46
CA LYS A 285 -7.33 5.56 -15.45
C LYS A 285 -8.03 4.49 -14.62
N MET A 286 -7.68 4.37 -13.35
CA MET A 286 -8.44 3.61 -12.36
C MET A 286 -9.57 4.52 -11.82
N TYR A 287 -10.73 3.91 -11.53
CA TYR A 287 -11.91 4.61 -11.01
C TYR A 287 -12.35 3.96 -9.70
N VAL A 288 -12.53 4.77 -8.67
CA VAL A 288 -13.20 4.40 -7.41
C VAL A 288 -14.46 5.24 -7.30
N ASP A 289 -15.61 4.58 -7.41
CA ASP A 289 -16.94 5.20 -7.39
C ASP A 289 -17.38 5.52 -5.96
N SER A 290 -17.13 4.59 -5.04
CA SER A 290 -17.43 4.79 -3.62
C SER A 290 -16.56 3.91 -2.73
N VAL A 291 -16.39 4.35 -1.48
CA VAL A 291 -15.80 3.54 -0.40
C VAL A 291 -16.67 3.61 0.84
N THR A 292 -17.10 2.45 1.33
CA THR A 292 -17.82 2.29 2.60
C THR A 292 -16.92 1.62 3.62
N VAL A 293 -16.68 2.32 4.73
CA VAL A 293 -15.94 1.83 5.90
C VAL A 293 -16.90 1.57 7.05
N LYS A 294 -16.81 0.40 7.68
CA LYS A 294 -17.49 0.04 8.92
C LYS A 294 -16.42 -0.41 9.91
N CYS A 295 -16.20 0.37 10.97
CA CYS A 295 -15.23 0.05 12.00
C CYS A 295 -15.73 -1.10 12.89
N THR A 296 -14.85 -2.03 13.28
CA THR A 296 -15.16 -3.04 14.29
C THR A 296 -14.61 -2.58 15.64
N GLY A 297 -15.43 -2.64 16.70
CA GLY A 297 -14.96 -2.45 18.08
C GLY A 297 -14.78 -1.01 18.56
N THR A 298 -15.08 0.01 17.75
CA THR A 298 -14.92 1.43 18.14
C THR A 298 -16.24 2.21 18.22
N ASP A 299 -17.03 1.93 19.27
CA ASP A 299 -17.79 2.99 19.95
C ASP A 299 -16.82 3.85 20.79
N ILE A 300 -15.81 4.45 20.14
CA ILE A 300 -15.03 5.53 20.73
C ILE A 300 -15.66 6.82 20.25
N ALA A 301 -16.49 7.40 21.11
CA ALA A 301 -17.06 8.72 20.88
C ALA A 301 -15.94 9.74 20.58
N PRO A 302 -16.18 10.76 19.74
CA PRO A 302 -15.19 11.79 19.47
C PRO A 302 -14.67 12.36 20.79
N SER A 303 -13.35 12.35 20.98
CA SER A 303 -12.74 12.94 22.17
C SER A 303 -13.08 14.43 22.18
N ASP A 304 -13.92 14.85 23.12
CA ASP A 304 -14.42 16.21 23.21
C ASP A 304 -13.26 17.22 23.25
N SER A 305 -13.16 18.02 22.20
CA SER A 305 -12.17 19.08 22.05
C SER A 305 -12.57 20.30 22.89
N SER A 306 -12.64 20.12 24.22
CA SER A 306 -13.09 21.14 25.17
C SER A 306 -12.12 21.39 26.35
N ALA A 307 -10.86 20.96 26.22
CA ALA A 307 -9.77 21.41 27.11
C ALA A 307 -9.36 22.87 26.80
N GLY A 308 -10.30 23.80 26.98
CA GLY A 308 -10.07 25.24 26.88
C GLY A 308 -9.07 25.72 27.94
N ALA A 309 -8.21 26.66 27.55
CA ALA A 309 -7.18 27.21 28.42
C ALA A 309 -7.77 27.86 29.68
N SER A 310 -7.40 27.35 30.86
CA SER A 310 -7.55 28.07 32.14
C SER A 310 -6.20 28.60 32.59
N SER A 311 -5.99 29.91 32.42
CA SER A 311 -4.81 30.60 32.89
C SER A 311 -4.84 30.83 34.40
N SER A 312 -3.82 30.35 35.11
CA SER A 312 -3.39 30.92 36.39
C SER A 312 -1.90 30.72 36.59
N ALA A 313 -1.13 31.81 36.54
CA ALA A 313 0.31 31.80 36.75
C ALA A 313 0.67 31.65 38.23
N SER A 314 1.76 30.95 38.53
CA SER A 314 2.69 31.36 39.60
C SER A 314 4.09 30.77 39.36
N THR A 315 5.08 31.56 39.77
CA THR A 315 6.52 31.42 39.57
C THR A 315 7.21 30.33 40.40
N ASP A 316 8.24 29.74 39.79
CA ASP A 316 9.56 29.38 40.32
C ASP A 316 9.81 28.83 41.74
N ASN A 317 10.64 27.77 41.69
CA ASN A 317 11.68 27.33 42.61
C ASN A 317 11.31 26.41 43.80
N PRO A 318 11.97 25.25 43.94
CA PRO A 318 11.86 24.40 45.12
C PRO A 318 12.84 24.87 46.20
N ASP A 319 12.49 24.66 47.47
CA ASP A 319 13.53 24.40 48.48
C ASP A 319 13.02 23.51 49.62
N ASN A 320 13.99 22.83 50.21
CA ASN A 320 13.83 21.76 51.20
C ASN A 320 13.68 22.33 52.61
N ASP A 321 12.72 21.84 53.41
CA ASP A 321 13.06 21.57 54.82
C ASP A 321 12.24 20.48 55.54
N ASN A 322 12.96 19.90 56.50
CA ASN A 322 12.68 18.81 57.42
C ASN A 322 11.69 19.19 58.54
N SER A 323 10.78 18.28 58.97
CA SER A 323 10.66 17.85 60.39
C SER A 323 9.43 16.99 60.75
N ASP A 324 9.70 16.05 61.66
CA ASP A 324 8.89 15.47 62.75
C ASP A 324 7.58 14.66 62.51
N SER A 325 7.68 13.37 62.88
CA SER A 325 6.84 12.66 63.87
C SER A 325 5.35 13.02 64.03
N SER A 326 4.46 12.03 63.85
CA SER A 326 3.95 11.27 65.02
C SER A 326 3.03 10.10 64.65
N ASP A 327 2.99 9.14 65.58
CA ASP A 327 2.21 7.89 65.60
C ASP A 327 0.74 7.98 65.15
N SER A 328 0.24 6.90 64.52
CA SER A 328 -0.66 5.98 65.24
C SER A 328 -1.01 4.70 64.48
N ASN A 329 -0.90 3.60 65.22
CA ASN A 329 -1.58 2.30 65.14
C ASN A 329 -3.01 2.33 64.52
N ASN A 330 -3.59 1.25 63.98
CA ASN A 330 -3.36 -0.16 64.31
C ASN A 330 -3.91 -1.14 63.24
N ASP A 331 -3.50 -2.41 63.37
CA ASP A 331 -4.17 -3.66 62.95
C ASP A 331 -5.72 -3.56 62.77
N ASN A 332 -6.37 -4.36 61.89
CA ASN A 332 -6.34 -5.82 61.99
C ASN A 332 -6.89 -6.59 60.76
N SER A 333 -6.47 -7.86 60.70
CA SER A 333 -6.91 -8.97 59.84
C SER A 333 -8.40 -9.36 59.92
N ASN A 334 -8.92 -10.00 58.86
CA ASN A 334 -9.43 -11.40 58.75
C ASN A 334 -10.35 -11.50 57.50
N ALA A 335 -10.04 -12.20 56.40
CA ALA A 335 -9.90 -13.65 56.16
C ALA A 335 -11.23 -14.43 55.91
N SER A 336 -11.22 -15.17 54.79
CA SER A 336 -11.98 -16.40 54.47
C SER A 336 -13.48 -16.38 54.16
N GLY A 337 -13.83 -17.09 53.07
CA GLY A 337 -15.18 -17.56 52.73
C GLY A 337 -15.21 -18.24 51.37
N SER A 338 -15.40 -19.57 51.32
CA SER A 338 -15.37 -20.37 50.07
C SER A 338 -16.63 -21.22 49.90
N SER A 339 -16.96 -21.52 48.64
CA SER A 339 -17.86 -22.59 48.15
C SER A 339 -19.35 -22.58 48.54
N SER A 340 -20.23 -22.69 47.54
CA SER A 340 -21.02 -23.92 47.28
C SER A 340 -21.90 -23.78 46.02
N ASP A 341 -22.11 -24.90 45.32
CA ASP A 341 -22.87 -25.02 44.07
C ASP A 341 -24.40 -25.03 44.28
N ASN A 342 -25.18 -24.75 43.21
CA ASN A 342 -26.28 -25.64 42.86
C ASN A 342 -26.77 -25.51 41.40
N ASP A 343 -27.19 -26.65 40.83
CA ASP A 343 -27.79 -26.81 39.50
C ASP A 343 -29.21 -26.20 39.38
N THR A 344 -29.61 -25.75 38.18
CA THR A 344 -30.64 -26.46 37.37
C THR A 344 -30.87 -25.89 35.96
N SER A 345 -30.88 -26.82 35.00
CA SER A 345 -31.41 -26.82 33.63
C SER A 345 -32.51 -25.82 33.22
N ASP A 346 -32.43 -25.33 31.96
CA ASP A 346 -33.32 -25.88 30.92
C ASP A 346 -32.68 -25.81 29.50
N THR A 347 -33.31 -26.49 28.55
CA THR A 347 -32.84 -26.91 27.24
C THR A 347 -33.57 -26.21 26.10
N SER A 348 -32.91 -26.07 24.94
CA SER A 348 -33.56 -26.05 23.62
C SER A 348 -32.52 -26.19 22.51
N ALA A 349 -32.30 -27.42 22.05
CA ALA A 349 -31.66 -27.68 20.76
C ALA A 349 -32.73 -28.10 19.75
N THR A 350 -32.68 -27.56 18.54
CA THR A 350 -33.51 -28.03 17.42
C THR A 350 -32.61 -28.42 16.25
N SER A 351 -32.59 -29.71 15.95
CA SER A 351 -31.93 -30.29 14.78
C SER A 351 -32.98 -30.86 13.83
N ILE A 352 -32.78 -30.60 12.54
CA ILE A 352 -33.42 -31.28 11.41
C ILE A 352 -32.31 -31.33 10.35
N GLY A 353 -31.98 -32.43 9.69
CA GLY A 353 -32.64 -33.74 9.57
C GLY A 353 -32.45 -34.16 8.11
N ALA A 354 -31.63 -35.19 7.86
CA ALA A 354 -31.01 -35.39 6.55
C ALA A 354 -31.77 -36.34 5.59
N SER A 355 -31.25 -36.37 4.35
CA SER A 355 -31.27 -37.48 3.38
C SER A 355 -32.37 -37.53 2.31
N ALA A 356 -31.93 -37.49 1.05
CA ALA A 356 -32.28 -38.48 0.03
C ALA A 356 -31.13 -38.60 -1.01
N ASP A 357 -30.70 -39.82 -1.30
CA ASP A 357 -29.73 -40.14 -2.36
C ASP A 357 -30.26 -39.86 -3.77
N ASN A 358 -29.36 -39.67 -4.73
CA ASN A 358 -29.40 -40.54 -5.90
C ASN A 358 -27.99 -40.88 -6.44
N THR A 359 -27.79 -42.16 -6.73
CA THR A 359 -26.55 -42.70 -7.29
C THR A 359 -26.61 -42.75 -8.82
N SER A 360 -25.48 -42.52 -9.48
CA SER A 360 -25.20 -43.15 -10.77
C SER A 360 -23.69 -43.29 -10.96
N THR A 361 -23.25 -44.49 -11.34
CA THR A 361 -21.86 -44.92 -11.45
C THR A 361 -21.43 -45.16 -12.89
N GLY A 362 -20.11 -45.13 -13.13
CA GLY A 362 -19.45 -45.64 -14.34
C GLY A 362 -18.94 -44.56 -15.30
N SER A 363 -17.77 -44.70 -15.93
CA SER A 363 -16.68 -45.67 -15.70
C SER A 363 -15.37 -45.15 -16.32
N LYS A 364 -14.21 -45.70 -15.92
CA LYS A 364 -12.90 -45.44 -16.58
C LYS A 364 -12.69 -46.38 -17.77
N THR A 365 -11.97 -45.90 -18.80
CA THR A 365 -10.95 -46.68 -19.56
C THR A 365 -10.04 -45.76 -20.37
N ASP A 366 -8.73 -46.01 -20.30
CA ASP A 366 -7.71 -45.46 -21.20
C ASP A 366 -7.76 -46.10 -22.61
N THR A 367 -7.23 -45.40 -23.62
CA THR A 367 -6.13 -45.82 -24.55
C THR A 367 -6.20 -45.13 -25.92
N GLY A 368 -5.04 -44.87 -26.54
CA GLY A 368 -4.93 -44.71 -28.02
C GLY A 368 -4.22 -43.44 -28.51
N ALA A 369 -2.97 -43.58 -28.99
CA ALA A 369 -2.14 -42.50 -29.52
C ALA A 369 -2.16 -42.36 -31.06
N SER A 370 -1.84 -41.17 -31.58
CA SER A 370 -1.01 -40.91 -32.79
C SER A 370 -1.14 -39.43 -33.22
N SER A 371 -0.10 -38.60 -33.11
CA SER A 371 1.04 -38.42 -34.03
C SER A 371 0.81 -37.32 -35.08
N GLY A 372 1.72 -36.34 -35.18
CA GLY A 372 1.63 -35.27 -36.19
C GLY A 372 2.60 -34.12 -35.92
N SER A 373 3.91 -34.39 -36.00
CA SER A 373 4.98 -33.39 -35.87
C SER A 373 5.85 -33.45 -37.11
N GLU A 374 5.92 -32.38 -37.90
CA GLU A 374 7.06 -32.14 -38.79
C GLU A 374 7.47 -30.66 -38.76
N THR A 375 8.69 -30.44 -38.26
CA THR A 375 9.53 -29.28 -38.57
C THR A 375 10.36 -29.62 -39.80
N ASP A 376 10.63 -28.65 -40.67
CA ASP A 376 11.73 -28.77 -41.64
C ASP A 376 12.49 -27.46 -41.82
N THR A 377 13.80 -27.56 -42.05
CA THR A 377 14.77 -26.47 -41.90
C THR A 377 15.68 -26.37 -43.13
N GLU A 378 15.96 -25.12 -43.55
CA GLU A 378 17.01 -24.67 -44.47
C GLU A 378 17.04 -25.19 -45.93
N THR A 379 17.20 -24.24 -46.87
CA THR A 379 18.46 -24.08 -47.62
C THR A 379 18.55 -22.65 -48.17
N SER A 380 19.77 -22.12 -48.27
CA SER A 380 20.10 -20.74 -48.66
C SER A 380 20.38 -20.57 -50.17
N THR A 381 20.32 -19.33 -50.68
CA THR A 381 21.20 -18.89 -51.80
C THR A 381 21.26 -17.36 -51.93
N ASN A 382 22.44 -16.85 -52.25
CA ASN A 382 22.71 -15.43 -52.53
C ASN A 382 22.32 -15.03 -53.96
N THR A 383 21.99 -13.75 -54.18
CA THR A 383 22.32 -13.05 -55.43
C THR A 383 22.60 -11.57 -55.13
N ALA A 384 23.55 -10.97 -55.85
CA ALA A 384 24.06 -9.61 -55.62
C ALA A 384 24.11 -8.79 -56.93
N ALA A 385 24.52 -7.51 -56.79
CA ALA A 385 24.66 -6.45 -57.81
C ALA A 385 23.35 -5.77 -58.27
N GLY A 386 23.30 -4.46 -58.54
CA GLY A 386 24.28 -3.36 -58.40
C GLY A 386 23.55 -2.01 -58.50
N ASN A 387 23.92 -0.94 -57.78
CA ASN A 387 25.09 -0.04 -57.97
C ASN A 387 24.73 1.31 -58.62
N SER A 388 24.66 2.39 -57.83
CA SER A 388 24.93 3.81 -58.18
C SER A 388 24.61 4.67 -56.94
N SER A 389 25.45 5.49 -56.27
CA SER A 389 26.76 6.13 -56.49
C SER A 389 26.77 7.61 -56.96
N ASN A 390 26.54 8.54 -56.03
CA ASN A 390 27.32 9.77 -55.74
C ASN A 390 26.62 10.51 -54.56
N GLY A 391 27.26 11.20 -53.61
CA GLY A 391 28.58 11.85 -53.58
C GLY A 391 28.39 13.37 -53.76
N GLY A 392 28.84 14.27 -52.87
CA GLY A 392 29.45 14.08 -51.54
C GLY A 392 29.76 15.43 -50.85
N SER A 393 30.24 15.33 -49.60
CA SER A 393 31.33 16.13 -48.97
C SER A 393 31.22 17.66 -48.78
N GLY A 394 31.44 18.08 -47.52
CA GLY A 394 31.79 19.46 -47.13
C GLY A 394 32.09 19.55 -45.63
N SER A 395 33.30 19.93 -45.23
CA SER A 395 33.82 19.88 -43.85
C SER A 395 34.66 21.12 -43.52
N SER A 396 34.52 21.67 -42.29
CA SER A 396 35.46 22.53 -41.52
C SER A 396 34.67 23.54 -40.65
N SER A 397 35.00 24.02 -39.45
CA SER A 397 35.88 23.68 -38.28
C SER A 397 36.18 25.01 -37.53
N THR A 398 36.61 24.99 -36.25
CA THR A 398 36.97 26.16 -35.36
C THR A 398 35.77 27.02 -34.91
N GLY A 399 35.68 27.77 -33.79
CA GLY A 399 36.54 28.09 -32.62
C GLY A 399 36.14 29.50 -32.07
N ASP A 400 36.32 29.93 -30.80
CA ASP A 400 36.77 29.25 -29.56
C ASP A 400 36.51 30.15 -28.30
N SER A 401 36.71 29.62 -27.07
CA SER A 401 37.01 30.30 -25.76
C SER A 401 35.99 31.23 -25.02
N ASP A 402 35.74 30.89 -23.74
CA ASP A 402 35.63 31.64 -22.46
C ASP A 402 34.95 33.03 -22.30
N GLY A 403 34.26 33.18 -21.14
CA GLY A 403 33.88 34.47 -20.55
C GLY A 403 33.12 34.36 -19.20
N GLU A 404 33.80 34.59 -18.06
CA GLU A 404 33.17 34.75 -16.75
C GLU A 404 32.46 36.11 -16.58
N SER A 405 31.31 36.14 -15.91
CA SER A 405 30.85 37.33 -15.20
C SER A 405 29.90 36.96 -14.05
N SER A 406 30.18 37.46 -12.85
CA SER A 406 29.36 37.23 -11.66
C SER A 406 28.24 38.26 -11.53
N SER A 407 27.04 37.82 -11.14
CA SER A 407 26.06 38.69 -10.48
C SER A 407 25.23 37.90 -9.47
N THR A 408 24.75 38.61 -8.45
CA THR A 408 24.36 38.08 -7.14
C THR A 408 23.05 37.30 -7.12
N ALA A 409 23.02 36.24 -6.32
CA ALA A 409 21.86 35.37 -6.12
C ALA A 409 20.74 36.05 -5.30
N ILE A 410 19.49 35.80 -5.72
CA ILE A 410 18.33 35.73 -4.83
C ILE A 410 17.72 34.35 -5.04
N SER A 411 18.00 33.43 -4.13
CA SER A 411 17.46 32.07 -4.18
C SER A 411 15.97 32.08 -3.84
N SER A 412 15.11 31.85 -4.84
CA SER A 412 13.75 31.38 -4.56
C SER A 412 13.83 30.02 -3.85
N PRO A 413 12.91 29.69 -2.92
CA PRO A 413 12.89 28.38 -2.29
C PRO A 413 12.76 27.30 -3.37
N GLY A 414 13.70 26.35 -3.36
CA GLY A 414 13.79 25.32 -4.39
C GLY A 414 12.55 24.44 -4.39
N LYS A 415 12.00 24.19 -5.57
CA LYS A 415 10.99 23.14 -5.76
C LYS A 415 11.62 21.81 -5.33
N CYS A 416 11.02 21.14 -4.34
CA CYS A 416 11.36 19.77 -4.04
C CYS A 416 11.16 18.94 -5.31
N HIS A 417 12.24 18.38 -5.84
CA HIS A 417 12.12 17.30 -6.82
C HIS A 417 11.74 16.07 -6.02
N VAL A 418 10.44 15.77 -5.98
CA VAL A 418 9.96 14.50 -5.44
C VAL A 418 10.50 13.42 -6.35
N VAL A 419 11.54 12.73 -5.86
CA VAL A 419 11.89 11.44 -6.42
C VAL A 419 10.73 10.54 -6.06
N ALA A 420 9.96 10.10 -7.06
CA ALA A 420 8.96 9.07 -6.86
C ALA A 420 9.69 7.80 -6.40
N VAL A 421 9.80 7.65 -5.08
CA VAL A 421 9.87 6.35 -4.44
C VAL A 421 8.57 5.67 -4.85
N THR A 422 8.68 4.92 -5.93
CA THR A 422 7.70 3.92 -6.26
C THR A 422 7.75 3.00 -5.04
N GLN A 423 6.71 3.03 -4.21
CA GLN A 423 6.46 1.97 -3.24
C GLN A 423 6.17 0.74 -4.09
N VAL A 424 7.25 0.13 -4.61
CA VAL A 424 7.20 -1.20 -5.18
C VAL A 424 6.97 -2.08 -3.98
N VAL A 425 5.70 -2.44 -3.76
CA VAL A 425 5.37 -3.65 -2.99
C VAL A 425 6.22 -4.75 -3.64
N PRO A 426 7.15 -5.41 -2.91
CA PRO A 426 8.07 -6.31 -3.59
C PRO A 426 7.35 -7.63 -3.93
N VAL A 427 6.77 -7.66 -5.13
CA VAL A 427 6.17 -8.86 -5.76
C VAL A 427 7.24 -9.73 -6.42
#